data_AF-A0A4V1LF97-F1
#
_entry.id   AF-A0A4V1LF97-F1
#
_cell.length_a   1.000
_cell.length_b   1.000
_cell.length_c   1.000
_cell.angle_alpha   90.00
_cell.angle_beta   90.00
_cell.angle_gamma   90.00
#
_symmetry.space_group_name_H-M   'P 1'
#
loop_
_entity.id
_entity.type
_entity.pdbx_description
1 polymer ?
#
loop_
_entity_poly.entity_id
_entity_poly.type
_entity_poly.pdbx_seq_one_letter_code
_entity_poly.pdbx_strand_id
1 'polypeptide(L)'
;MRRWLPVLLGGWFSYHWFSRRAIRPLHRSSRGLQVASAVPTLFIPGWGGNAWTYNGMLRWFARHGYASKVLTVRVDYRGRLHFTGTWTGAAENPTIQVLFDRNLTQGYQHQIRWITQILRALRQHYGITTYNAVAHSWGGSAMVQSLLRDGADPQLLRLNRLVLLGTPVDESGDLHVPDPAYRRLWRWRGNLWANAGAEIHNVYGFLAGRKTDGEVPVRQARALRPVVAGSPLRYAEYPLAGLGHSRLHSARIARQLIARLLWAPKQND
;
A
#
# COMPACT_ATOMS: atom_id res chain seq x y z
N MET A 1 -40.30 29.03 -18.56
CA MET A 1 -38.91 29.50 -18.28
C MET A 1 -38.71 29.34 -16.77
N ARG A 2 -37.73 28.65 -16.19
CA ARG A 2 -36.29 28.52 -16.45
C ARG A 2 -35.84 27.15 -15.90
N ARG A 3 -35.14 26.35 -16.70
CA ARG A 3 -34.38 25.18 -16.25
C ARG A 3 -33.07 25.67 -15.62
N TRP A 4 -32.80 25.31 -14.37
CA TRP A 4 -31.48 25.41 -13.76
C TRP A 4 -31.18 24.12 -13.00
N LEU A 5 -30.33 23.26 -13.58
CA LEU A 5 -29.33 22.42 -12.89
C LEU A 5 -28.64 21.47 -13.91
N PRO A 6 -27.46 21.86 -14.44
CA PRO A 6 -26.51 20.85 -14.92
C PRO A 6 -25.05 21.10 -14.48
N VAL A 7 -24.79 21.77 -13.35
CA VAL A 7 -23.40 22.11 -12.94
C VAL A 7 -22.75 21.05 -12.02
N LEU A 8 -23.52 20.26 -11.26
CA LEU A 8 -22.95 19.33 -10.28
C LEU A 8 -22.45 18.00 -10.88
N LEU A 9 -23.06 17.51 -11.96
CA LEU A 9 -22.64 16.25 -12.61
C LEU A 9 -21.29 16.42 -13.34
N GLY A 10 -21.08 17.55 -14.02
CA GLY A 10 -19.83 17.82 -14.73
C GLY A 10 -18.60 17.83 -13.82
N GLY A 11 -18.71 18.40 -12.61
CA GLY A 11 -17.64 18.42 -11.61
C GLY A 11 -17.30 17.04 -11.06
N TRP A 12 -18.30 16.22 -10.76
CA TRP A 12 -18.10 14.85 -10.24
C TRP A 12 -17.48 13.93 -11.30
N PHE A 13 -18.00 13.94 -12.53
CA PHE A 13 -17.43 13.16 -13.64
C PHE A 13 -16.00 13.61 -13.96
N SER A 14 -15.75 14.92 -13.99
CA SER A 14 -14.41 15.46 -14.22
C SER A 14 -13.45 15.07 -13.09
N TYR A 15 -13.86 15.21 -11.83
CA TYR A 15 -13.06 14.78 -10.69
C TYR A 15 -12.69 13.30 -10.77
N HIS A 16 -13.65 12.41 -11.03
CA HIS A 16 -13.37 10.98 -11.19
C HIS A 16 -12.47 10.70 -12.39
N TRP A 17 -12.67 11.39 -13.51
CA TRP A 17 -11.83 11.23 -14.69
C TRP A 17 -10.37 11.64 -14.41
N PHE A 18 -10.14 12.79 -13.80
CA PHE A 18 -8.79 13.30 -13.55
C PHE A 18 -8.10 12.58 -12.37
N SER A 19 -8.83 12.23 -11.32
CA SER A 19 -8.29 11.52 -10.15
C SER A 19 -7.86 10.08 -10.49
N ARG A 20 -8.40 9.49 -11.56
CA ARG A 20 -7.99 8.16 -12.07
C ARG A 20 -6.75 8.18 -12.96
N ARG A 21 -6.22 9.36 -13.34
CA ARG A 21 -5.06 9.48 -14.23
C ARG A 21 -3.77 9.07 -13.52
N ALA A 22 -3.51 7.77 -13.48
CA ALA A 22 -2.22 7.20 -13.15
C ALA A 22 -1.16 7.64 -14.16
N ILE A 23 0.08 7.75 -13.72
CA ILE A 23 1.19 7.94 -14.65
C ILE A 23 1.28 6.74 -15.60
N ARG A 24 1.59 7.03 -16.87
CA ARG A 24 1.93 5.99 -17.86
C ARG A 24 3.15 5.17 -17.39
N PRO A 25 3.37 3.98 -17.97
CA PRO A 25 4.62 3.25 -17.74
C PRO A 25 5.83 4.18 -17.88
N LEU A 26 6.78 4.04 -16.96
CA LEU A 26 7.93 4.93 -16.85
C LEU A 26 9.12 4.11 -16.34
N HIS A 27 10.10 3.94 -17.20
CA HIS A 27 11.32 3.22 -16.86
C HIS A 27 12.16 3.99 -15.84
N ARG A 28 12.84 3.25 -14.96
CA ARG A 28 13.82 3.83 -14.05
C ARG A 28 15.01 4.40 -14.82
N SER A 29 15.60 5.47 -14.32
CA SER A 29 16.86 6.00 -14.83
C SER A 29 17.98 4.98 -14.61
N SER A 30 18.90 4.86 -15.57
CA SER A 30 20.12 4.04 -15.46
C SER A 30 21.16 4.59 -14.48
N ARG A 31 20.93 5.78 -13.92
CA ARG A 31 21.84 6.41 -12.95
C ARG A 31 21.60 5.85 -11.54
N GLY A 32 22.17 4.70 -11.20
CA GLY A 32 22.20 4.22 -9.81
C GLY A 32 22.65 2.78 -9.61
N LEU A 33 23.53 2.56 -8.63
CA LEU A 33 23.97 1.25 -8.11
C LEU A 33 22.91 0.64 -7.15
N GLN A 34 21.67 0.48 -7.60
CA GLN A 34 20.62 -0.11 -6.76
C GLN A 34 20.41 -1.58 -7.07
N VAL A 35 20.05 -2.37 -6.04
CA VAL A 35 19.73 -3.79 -6.22
C VAL A 35 18.52 -3.92 -7.14
N ALA A 36 18.74 -4.50 -8.32
CA ALA A 36 17.68 -4.84 -9.25
C ALA A 36 16.99 -6.13 -8.78
N SER A 37 15.66 -6.11 -8.75
CA SER A 37 14.84 -7.28 -8.46
C SER A 37 13.66 -7.35 -9.42
N ALA A 38 13.26 -8.57 -9.79
CA ALA A 38 12.04 -8.79 -10.55
C ALA A 38 10.77 -8.73 -9.68
N VAL A 39 10.91 -8.65 -8.35
CA VAL A 39 9.79 -8.64 -7.40
C VAL A 39 9.00 -7.33 -7.51
N PRO A 40 7.72 -7.37 -7.94
CA PRO A 40 6.92 -6.16 -8.10
C PRO A 40 6.52 -5.56 -6.75
N THR A 41 6.38 -4.24 -6.72
CA THR A 41 5.91 -3.48 -5.56
C THR A 41 4.54 -2.88 -5.83
N LEU A 42 3.52 -3.31 -5.09
CA LEU A 42 2.17 -2.76 -5.17
C LEU A 42 2.07 -1.49 -4.32
N PHE A 43 1.44 -0.45 -4.85
CA PHE A 43 1.16 0.80 -4.14
C PHE A 43 -0.34 0.93 -3.87
N ILE A 44 -0.74 0.75 -2.61
CA ILE A 44 -2.14 0.60 -2.18
C ILE A 44 -2.56 1.87 -1.42
N PRO A 45 -3.54 2.63 -1.94
CA PRO A 45 -3.95 3.89 -1.34
C PRO A 45 -4.93 3.66 -0.17
N GLY A 46 -5.03 4.66 0.71
CA GLY A 46 -6.03 4.70 1.77
C GLY A 46 -7.42 5.16 1.32
N TRP A 47 -8.27 5.49 2.29
CA TRP A 47 -9.59 6.07 2.06
C TRP A 47 -9.52 7.36 1.25
N GLY A 48 -10.43 7.54 0.30
CA GLY A 48 -10.44 8.66 -0.65
C GLY A 48 -9.24 8.71 -1.60
N GLY A 49 -8.27 7.79 -1.45
CA GLY A 49 -7.07 7.77 -2.25
C GLY A 49 -7.35 7.47 -3.71
N ASN A 50 -6.56 8.09 -4.58
CA ASN A 50 -6.67 8.00 -6.03
C ASN A 50 -5.27 8.01 -6.66
N ALA A 51 -5.17 8.22 -7.98
CA ALA A 51 -3.88 8.17 -8.66
C ALA A 51 -2.88 9.21 -8.13
N TRP A 52 -3.35 10.37 -7.67
CA TRP A 52 -2.47 11.43 -7.20
C TRP A 52 -1.68 11.06 -5.95
N THR A 53 -2.22 10.17 -5.11
CA THR A 53 -1.59 9.64 -3.89
C THR A 53 -0.14 9.23 -4.13
N TYR A 54 0.10 8.47 -5.20
CA TYR A 54 1.41 7.89 -5.51
C TYR A 54 2.04 8.38 -6.81
N ASN A 55 1.32 9.08 -7.69
CA ASN A 55 1.89 9.58 -8.95
C ASN A 55 3.21 10.35 -8.75
N GLY A 56 3.26 11.24 -7.74
CA GLY A 56 4.48 12.00 -7.43
C GLY A 56 5.62 11.12 -6.94
N MET A 57 5.33 10.15 -6.08
CA MET A 57 6.31 9.20 -5.54
C MET A 57 6.86 8.27 -6.62
N LEU A 58 6.00 7.71 -7.47
CA LEU A 58 6.40 6.79 -8.55
C LEU A 58 7.25 7.49 -9.61
N ARG A 59 6.92 8.74 -9.98
CA ARG A 59 7.79 9.56 -10.83
C ARG A 59 9.15 9.81 -10.16
N TRP A 60 9.16 10.08 -8.86
CA TRP A 60 10.39 10.31 -8.13
C TRP A 60 11.26 9.06 -8.10
N PHE A 61 10.70 7.87 -7.82
CA PHE A 61 11.43 6.60 -7.87
C PHE A 61 12.02 6.32 -9.24
N ALA A 62 11.24 6.47 -10.31
CA ALA A 62 11.74 6.25 -11.66
C ALA A 62 12.88 7.22 -12.03
N ARG A 63 12.72 8.53 -11.76
CA ARG A 63 13.74 9.54 -12.06
C ARG A 63 15.05 9.35 -11.28
N HIS A 64 14.98 8.78 -10.09
CA HIS A 64 16.15 8.53 -9.24
C HIS A 64 16.69 7.08 -9.35
N GLY A 65 16.23 6.32 -10.36
CA GLY A 65 16.76 4.98 -10.65
C GLY A 65 16.31 3.86 -9.70
N TYR A 66 15.38 4.14 -8.79
CA TYR A 66 14.93 3.16 -7.81
C TYR A 66 14.04 2.08 -8.42
N ALA A 67 13.05 2.47 -9.23
CA ALA A 67 11.97 1.57 -9.62
C ALA A 67 11.27 1.99 -10.91
N SER A 68 10.81 1.02 -11.70
CA SER A 68 10.09 1.29 -12.96
C SER A 68 8.58 1.20 -12.75
N LYS A 69 7.81 2.17 -13.24
CA LYS A 69 6.34 2.05 -13.29
C LYS A 69 5.94 1.17 -14.46
N VAL A 70 5.23 0.08 -14.19
CA VAL A 70 4.86 -0.89 -15.24
C VAL A 70 3.35 -1.02 -15.44
N LEU A 71 2.57 -1.09 -14.34
CA LEU A 71 1.14 -1.35 -14.41
C LEU A 71 0.33 -0.47 -13.46
N THR A 72 -0.90 -0.16 -13.86
CA THR A 72 -1.95 0.32 -12.97
C THR A 72 -3.05 -0.73 -12.95
N VAL A 73 -3.43 -1.17 -11.75
CA VAL A 73 -4.56 -2.09 -11.54
C VAL A 73 -5.69 -1.31 -10.90
N ARG A 74 -6.77 -1.11 -11.64
CA ARG A 74 -7.96 -0.40 -11.17
C ARG A 74 -9.06 -1.39 -10.87
N VAL A 75 -9.70 -1.24 -9.73
CA VAL A 75 -10.89 -2.02 -9.36
C VAL A 75 -12.11 -1.13 -9.53
N ASP A 76 -13.02 -1.54 -10.43
CA ASP A 76 -14.22 -0.75 -10.72
C ASP A 76 -15.30 -0.88 -9.63
N TYR A 77 -16.40 -0.12 -9.77
CA TYR A 77 -17.52 -0.16 -8.82
C TYR A 77 -18.21 -1.53 -8.69
N ARG A 78 -17.97 -2.47 -9.62
CA ARG A 78 -18.49 -3.85 -9.57
C ARG A 78 -17.44 -4.82 -9.02
N GLY A 79 -16.26 -4.35 -8.64
CA GLY A 79 -15.17 -5.18 -8.15
C GLY A 79 -14.33 -5.83 -9.25
N ARG A 80 -14.50 -5.46 -10.52
CA ARG A 80 -13.72 -6.05 -11.62
C ARG A 80 -12.37 -5.37 -11.74
N LEU A 81 -11.33 -6.16 -12.02
CA LEU A 81 -9.97 -5.69 -12.20
C LEU A 81 -9.74 -5.23 -13.64
N HIS A 82 -9.11 -4.06 -13.79
CA HIS A 82 -8.70 -3.48 -15.07
C HIS A 82 -7.19 -3.21 -15.02
N PHE A 83 -6.43 -3.88 -15.87
CA PHE A 83 -4.98 -3.73 -15.96
C PHE A 83 -4.64 -2.78 -17.10
N THR A 84 -3.79 -1.78 -16.84
CA THR A 84 -3.33 -0.83 -17.86
C THR A 84 -1.82 -0.63 -17.72
N GLY A 85 -1.13 -0.54 -18.85
CA GLY A 85 0.33 -0.39 -18.92
C GLY A 85 0.99 -1.49 -19.72
N THR A 86 2.31 -1.60 -19.58
CA THR A 86 3.14 -2.54 -20.33
C THR A 86 4.10 -3.19 -19.35
N TRP A 87 3.92 -4.48 -19.13
CA TRP A 87 4.85 -5.27 -18.32
C TRP A 87 5.13 -6.60 -18.98
N THR A 88 6.36 -6.77 -19.42
CA THR A 88 6.87 -7.99 -20.08
C THR A 88 7.53 -8.94 -19.09
N GLY A 89 7.48 -8.66 -17.78
CA GLY A 89 8.18 -9.41 -16.73
C GLY A 89 9.64 -9.02 -16.52
N ALA A 90 10.28 -8.32 -17.47
CA ALA A 90 11.71 -7.99 -17.43
C ALA A 90 12.08 -6.64 -16.77
N ALA A 91 11.10 -5.91 -16.24
CA ALA A 91 11.37 -4.61 -15.63
C ALA A 91 12.04 -4.77 -14.25
N GLU A 92 13.07 -3.97 -13.99
CA GLU A 92 13.75 -3.92 -12.70
C GLU A 92 12.95 -3.08 -11.70
N ASN A 93 12.76 -3.65 -10.51
CA ASN A 93 11.96 -3.10 -9.42
C ASN A 93 10.59 -2.62 -9.95
N PRO A 94 9.76 -3.52 -10.53
CA PRO A 94 8.51 -3.12 -11.15
C PRO A 94 7.56 -2.56 -10.10
N THR A 95 6.88 -1.46 -10.41
CA THR A 95 5.88 -0.86 -9.52
C THR A 95 4.51 -0.91 -10.15
N ILE A 96 3.53 -1.28 -9.33
CA ILE A 96 2.14 -1.47 -9.70
C ILE A 96 1.29 -0.52 -8.85
N GLN A 97 0.61 0.42 -9.49
CA GLN A 97 -0.26 1.35 -8.79
C GLN A 97 -1.68 0.80 -8.71
N VAL A 98 -2.19 0.63 -7.49
CA VAL A 98 -3.56 0.15 -7.26
C VAL A 98 -4.51 1.32 -7.11
N LEU A 99 -5.67 1.26 -7.76
CA LEU A 99 -6.73 2.26 -7.67
C LEU A 99 -8.07 1.57 -7.35
N PHE A 100 -8.85 2.14 -6.44
CA PHE A 100 -10.20 1.69 -6.13
C PHE A 100 -11.19 2.77 -6.57
N ASP A 101 -12.13 2.44 -7.48
CA ASP A 101 -13.21 3.37 -7.85
C ASP A 101 -14.14 3.64 -6.65
N ARG A 102 -14.35 2.62 -5.81
CA ARG A 102 -14.97 2.73 -4.48
C ARG A 102 -13.92 3.01 -3.43
N ASN A 103 -13.38 4.23 -3.43
CA ASN A 103 -12.38 4.69 -2.47
C ASN A 103 -12.99 5.39 -1.24
N LEU A 104 -14.25 5.81 -1.29
CA LEU A 104 -14.99 6.36 -0.15
C LEU A 104 -15.95 5.29 0.39
N THR A 105 -15.55 4.61 1.46
CA THR A 105 -16.30 3.52 2.08
C THR A 105 -16.41 3.73 3.59
N GLN A 106 -17.37 3.07 4.24
CA GLN A 106 -17.51 3.08 5.71
C GLN A 106 -16.40 2.27 6.43
N GLY A 107 -15.58 1.55 5.67
CA GLY A 107 -14.44 0.79 6.16
C GLY A 107 -13.74 0.09 5.00
N TYR A 108 -12.67 -0.64 5.29
CA TYR A 108 -11.77 -1.20 4.26
C TYR A 108 -12.07 -2.65 3.86
N GLN A 109 -13.22 -3.21 4.26
CA GLN A 109 -13.55 -4.64 4.03
C GLN A 109 -13.59 -5.05 2.56
N HIS A 110 -14.03 -4.15 1.68
CA HIS A 110 -14.00 -4.40 0.24
C HIS A 110 -12.57 -4.44 -0.30
N GLN A 111 -11.70 -3.56 0.21
CA GLN A 111 -10.30 -3.49 -0.21
C GLN A 111 -9.55 -4.78 0.12
N ILE A 112 -9.85 -5.44 1.25
CA ILE A 112 -9.28 -6.77 1.59
C ILE A 112 -9.52 -7.75 0.44
N ARG A 113 -10.78 -7.88 0.00
CA ARG A 113 -11.15 -8.82 -1.09
C ARG A 113 -10.50 -8.44 -2.40
N TRP A 114 -10.44 -7.15 -2.72
CA TRP A 114 -9.84 -6.67 -3.94
C TRP A 114 -8.33 -6.87 -3.98
N ILE A 115 -7.63 -6.66 -2.86
CA ILE A 115 -6.20 -6.95 -2.75
C ILE A 115 -5.94 -8.43 -3.00
N THR A 116 -6.69 -9.33 -2.35
CA THR A 116 -6.57 -10.78 -2.57
C THR A 116 -6.81 -11.15 -4.05
N GLN A 117 -7.81 -10.55 -4.71
CA GLN A 117 -8.06 -10.75 -6.14
C GLN A 117 -6.90 -10.24 -7.01
N ILE A 118 -6.32 -9.07 -6.69
CA ILE A 118 -5.18 -8.51 -7.42
C ILE A 118 -3.97 -9.44 -7.30
N LEU A 119 -3.65 -9.92 -6.10
CA LEU A 119 -2.53 -10.84 -5.88
C LEU A 119 -2.71 -12.14 -6.69
N ARG A 120 -3.91 -12.72 -6.67
CA ARG A 120 -4.24 -13.92 -7.46
C ARG A 120 -4.09 -13.68 -8.96
N ALA A 121 -4.68 -12.59 -9.46
CA ALA A 121 -4.63 -12.25 -10.89
C ALA A 121 -3.20 -11.97 -11.36
N LEU A 122 -2.39 -11.27 -10.54
CA LEU A 122 -0.99 -11.02 -10.87
C LEU A 122 -0.17 -12.32 -10.94
N ARG A 123 -0.40 -13.27 -10.02
CA ARG A 123 0.21 -14.61 -10.09
C ARG A 123 -0.16 -15.32 -11.39
N GLN A 124 -1.46 -15.33 -11.73
CA GLN A 124 -1.98 -16.04 -12.91
C GLN A 124 -1.50 -15.42 -14.23
N HIS A 125 -1.51 -14.09 -14.34
CA HIS A 125 -1.20 -13.39 -15.59
C HIS A 125 0.29 -13.26 -15.87
N TYR A 126 1.11 -13.13 -14.82
CA TYR A 126 2.54 -12.83 -14.97
C TYR A 126 3.47 -13.92 -14.43
N GLY A 127 2.93 -15.02 -13.89
CA GLY A 127 3.73 -16.15 -13.38
C GLY A 127 4.62 -15.82 -12.18
N ILE A 128 4.49 -14.62 -11.61
CA ILE A 128 5.25 -14.19 -10.44
C ILE A 128 4.76 -14.91 -9.19
N THR A 129 5.64 -15.07 -8.20
CA THR A 129 5.34 -15.80 -6.97
C THR A 129 5.48 -14.96 -5.71
N THR A 130 6.15 -13.81 -5.79
CA THR A 130 6.43 -12.92 -4.66
C THR A 130 6.05 -11.47 -4.98
N TYR A 131 5.83 -10.68 -3.94
CA TYR A 131 5.54 -9.25 -4.07
C TYR A 131 6.07 -8.44 -2.89
N ASN A 132 6.33 -7.16 -3.16
CA ASN A 132 6.42 -6.12 -2.16
C ASN A 132 5.13 -5.28 -2.16
N ALA A 133 4.88 -4.55 -1.08
CA ALA A 133 3.79 -3.58 -1.04
C ALA A 133 4.17 -2.33 -0.24
N VAL A 134 3.64 -1.18 -0.66
CA VAL A 134 3.58 0.07 0.09
C VAL A 134 2.11 0.40 0.26
N ALA A 135 1.63 0.49 1.49
CA ALA A 135 0.21 0.64 1.76
C ALA A 135 -0.03 1.74 2.80
N HIS A 136 -0.91 2.68 2.47
CA HIS A 136 -1.17 3.87 3.28
C HIS A 136 -2.52 3.79 3.98
N SER A 137 -2.56 4.22 5.25
CA SER A 137 -3.79 4.35 6.04
C SER A 137 -4.62 3.06 6.00
N TRP A 138 -5.94 3.15 5.76
CA TRP A 138 -6.85 2.01 5.56
C TRP A 138 -6.45 1.04 4.45
N GLY A 139 -5.69 1.47 3.44
CA GLY A 139 -5.10 0.56 2.45
C GLY A 139 -4.08 -0.38 3.07
N GLY A 140 -3.34 0.10 4.07
CA GLY A 140 -2.47 -0.71 4.92
C GLY A 140 -3.26 -1.68 5.79
N SER A 141 -4.35 -1.24 6.41
CA SER A 141 -5.20 -2.10 7.24
C SER A 141 -5.80 -3.22 6.39
N ALA A 142 -6.23 -2.90 5.16
CA ALA A 142 -6.70 -3.89 4.19
C ALA A 142 -5.61 -4.89 3.77
N MET A 143 -4.39 -4.41 3.52
CA MET A 143 -3.24 -5.26 3.15
C MET A 143 -2.85 -6.20 4.29
N VAL A 144 -2.75 -5.70 5.53
CA VAL A 144 -2.48 -6.52 6.72
C VAL A 144 -3.56 -7.58 6.90
N GLN A 145 -4.82 -7.22 6.75
CA GLN A 145 -5.92 -8.17 6.86
C GLN A 145 -5.90 -9.22 5.74
N SER A 146 -5.59 -8.83 4.50
CA SER A 146 -5.43 -9.79 3.38
C SER A 146 -4.27 -10.76 3.65
N LEU A 147 -3.13 -10.25 4.13
CA LEU A 147 -1.97 -11.06 4.50
C LEU A 147 -2.30 -12.07 5.61
N LEU A 148 -2.91 -11.64 6.71
CA LEU A 148 -3.21 -12.57 7.80
C LEU A 148 -4.34 -13.52 7.41
N ARG A 149 -5.40 -13.04 6.77
CA ARG A 149 -6.56 -13.86 6.42
C ARG A 149 -6.22 -14.92 5.36
N ASP A 150 -5.59 -14.51 4.26
CA ASP A 150 -5.47 -15.32 3.06
C ASP A 150 -4.00 -15.66 2.73
N GLY A 151 -3.01 -15.12 3.46
CA GLY A 151 -1.59 -15.22 3.11
C GLY A 151 -0.98 -16.62 3.12
N ALA A 152 -1.71 -17.65 3.56
CA ALA A 152 -1.34 -19.06 3.44
C ALA A 152 -1.83 -19.73 2.13
N ASP A 153 -2.80 -19.13 1.43
CA ASP A 153 -3.35 -19.64 0.17
C ASP A 153 -2.23 -19.79 -0.89
N PRO A 154 -1.99 -21.01 -1.43
CA PRO A 154 -0.95 -21.26 -2.42
C PRO A 154 -1.24 -20.62 -3.78
N GLN A 155 -2.46 -20.14 -4.04
CA GLN A 155 -2.84 -19.43 -5.27
C GLN A 155 -2.51 -17.92 -5.20
N LEU A 156 -2.02 -17.42 -4.08
CA LEU A 156 -1.62 -16.01 -3.92
C LEU A 156 -0.10 -15.84 -4.00
N LEU A 157 0.33 -14.60 -4.22
CA LEU A 157 1.73 -14.22 -4.09
C LEU A 157 2.16 -14.26 -2.63
N ARG A 158 3.41 -14.66 -2.37
CA ARG A 158 4.02 -14.59 -1.04
C ARG A 158 4.63 -13.20 -0.81
N LEU A 159 4.46 -12.68 0.41
CA LEU A 159 5.04 -11.40 0.78
C LEU A 159 6.57 -11.51 0.83
N ASN A 160 7.25 -10.51 0.28
CA ASN A 160 8.68 -10.30 0.46
C ASN A 160 8.93 -9.10 1.40
N ARG A 161 8.42 -7.92 1.06
CA ARG A 161 8.50 -6.71 1.93
C ARG A 161 7.21 -5.90 1.93
N LEU A 162 6.76 -5.47 3.11
CA LEU A 162 5.60 -4.59 3.28
C LEU A 162 6.04 -3.31 3.99
N VAL A 163 5.80 -2.15 3.38
CA VAL A 163 5.95 -0.85 4.02
C VAL A 163 4.57 -0.27 4.32
N LEU A 164 4.23 -0.19 5.60
CA LEU A 164 3.00 0.44 6.09
C LEU A 164 3.25 1.92 6.32
N LEU A 165 2.31 2.77 5.92
CA LEU A 165 2.37 4.23 6.08
C LEU A 165 1.17 4.70 6.90
N GLY A 166 1.37 5.01 8.18
CA GLY A 166 0.33 5.55 9.05
C GLY A 166 -0.91 4.66 9.11
N THR A 167 -0.72 3.35 9.22
CA THR A 167 -1.80 2.36 9.09
C THR A 167 -2.53 2.15 10.41
N PRO A 168 -3.83 2.44 10.55
CA PRO A 168 -4.56 2.15 11.78
C PRO A 168 -4.87 0.64 11.84
N VAL A 169 -4.15 -0.09 12.69
CA VAL A 169 -4.26 -1.56 12.80
C VAL A 169 -5.28 -1.97 13.85
N ASP A 170 -5.40 -1.20 14.92
CA ASP A 170 -6.46 -1.28 15.92
C ASP A 170 -7.08 0.11 16.10
N GLU A 171 -8.32 0.27 15.66
CA GLU A 171 -9.13 1.49 15.77
C GLU A 171 -9.91 1.55 17.09
N SER A 172 -9.46 0.81 18.11
CA SER A 172 -10.03 0.89 19.45
C SER A 172 -10.08 2.33 19.98
N GLY A 173 -11.27 2.67 20.47
CA GLY A 173 -11.53 3.94 21.16
C GLY A 173 -10.87 3.98 22.54
N ASP A 174 -11.14 5.03 23.30
CA ASP A 174 -10.44 5.32 24.56
C ASP A 174 -10.66 4.28 25.66
N LEU A 175 -11.70 3.45 25.54
CA LEU A 175 -11.95 2.31 26.44
C LEU A 175 -11.03 1.11 26.18
N HIS A 176 -10.11 1.19 25.21
CA HIS A 176 -9.12 0.16 24.87
C HIS A 176 -9.71 -1.23 24.55
N VAL A 177 -10.99 -1.29 24.22
CA VAL A 177 -11.62 -2.52 23.73
C VAL A 177 -11.17 -2.71 22.28
N PRO A 178 -10.41 -3.77 21.95
CA PRO A 178 -9.85 -3.94 20.62
C PRO A 178 -10.96 -4.05 19.58
N ASP A 179 -10.80 -3.39 18.43
CA ASP A 179 -11.86 -3.37 17.42
C ASP A 179 -12.10 -4.78 16.80
N PRO A 180 -13.28 -5.06 16.21
CA PRO A 180 -13.57 -6.37 15.63
C PRO A 180 -12.60 -6.83 14.54
N ALA A 181 -12.04 -5.91 13.76
CA ALA A 181 -11.04 -6.16 12.74
C ALA A 181 -9.70 -6.54 13.35
N TYR A 182 -9.24 -5.85 14.39
CA TYR A 182 -8.03 -6.21 15.12
C TYR A 182 -8.13 -7.59 15.76
N ARG A 183 -9.28 -7.93 16.37
CA ARG A 183 -9.50 -9.28 16.94
C ARG A 183 -9.36 -10.41 15.92
N ARG A 184 -9.73 -10.16 14.65
CA ARG A 184 -9.55 -11.16 13.57
C ARG A 184 -8.09 -11.41 13.23
N LEU A 185 -7.22 -10.41 13.35
CA LEU A 185 -5.78 -10.57 13.12
C LEU A 185 -5.19 -11.65 14.04
N TRP A 186 -5.56 -11.64 15.33
CA TRP A 186 -5.12 -12.65 16.27
C TRP A 186 -5.57 -14.07 15.91
N ARG A 187 -6.80 -14.22 15.38
CA ARG A 187 -7.33 -15.52 14.95
C ARG A 187 -6.57 -16.09 13.74
N TRP A 188 -6.03 -15.22 12.89
CA TRP A 188 -5.39 -15.62 11.64
C TRP A 188 -3.86 -15.58 11.66
N ARG A 189 -3.25 -15.21 12.80
CA ARG A 189 -1.79 -15.02 12.90
C ARG A 189 -0.96 -16.23 12.47
N GLY A 190 -1.50 -17.46 12.58
CA GLY A 190 -0.83 -18.68 12.12
C GLY A 190 -0.50 -18.68 10.62
N ASN A 191 -1.26 -17.96 9.80
CA ASN A 191 -1.01 -17.85 8.36
C ASN A 191 0.27 -17.07 8.02
N LEU A 192 0.86 -16.34 8.97
CA LEU A 192 2.13 -15.65 8.77
C LEU A 192 3.29 -16.63 8.46
N TRP A 193 3.16 -17.91 8.85
CA TRP A 193 4.19 -18.93 8.66
C TRP A 193 4.42 -19.25 7.18
N ALA A 194 3.40 -19.09 6.35
CA ALA A 194 3.51 -19.26 4.90
C ALA A 194 4.36 -18.16 4.21
N ASN A 195 4.70 -17.09 4.93
CA ASN A 195 5.50 -15.96 4.43
C ASN A 195 6.81 -15.80 5.23
N ALA A 196 7.36 -16.91 5.72
CA ALA A 196 8.59 -16.93 6.50
C ALA A 196 9.73 -16.13 5.83
N GLY A 197 10.42 -15.30 6.61
CA GLY A 197 11.49 -14.43 6.13
C GLY A 197 11.03 -13.09 5.54
N ALA A 198 9.73 -12.87 5.35
CA ALA A 198 9.23 -11.58 4.87
C ALA A 198 9.44 -10.46 5.90
N GLU A 199 9.58 -9.23 5.41
CA GLU A 199 9.87 -8.05 6.24
C GLU A 199 8.68 -7.09 6.24
N ILE A 200 8.25 -6.64 7.42
CA ILE A 200 7.24 -5.61 7.60
C ILE A 200 7.89 -4.38 8.24
N HIS A 201 7.88 -3.27 7.52
CA HIS A 201 8.37 -1.98 7.96
C HIS A 201 7.19 -1.06 8.25
N ASN A 202 6.94 -0.78 9.52
CA ASN A 202 5.85 0.06 9.97
C ASN A 202 6.31 1.52 10.12
N VAL A 203 6.02 2.34 9.11
CA VAL A 203 6.36 3.77 9.09
C VAL A 203 5.14 4.57 9.55
N TYR A 204 5.30 5.41 10.58
CA TYR A 204 4.21 6.24 11.09
C TYR A 204 4.72 7.63 11.48
N GLY A 205 3.87 8.63 11.27
CA GLY A 205 4.16 10.02 11.59
C GLY A 205 3.66 10.40 12.98
N PHE A 206 4.15 11.53 13.47
CA PHE A 206 3.51 12.23 14.59
C PHE A 206 3.82 13.73 14.53
N LEU A 207 2.82 14.57 14.79
CA LEU A 207 2.95 16.01 14.82
C LEU A 207 3.59 16.49 16.14
N ALA A 208 4.22 17.66 16.12
CA ALA A 208 4.88 18.23 17.30
C ALA A 208 3.90 18.30 18.49
N GLY A 209 4.31 17.76 19.64
CA GLY A 209 3.50 17.69 20.85
C GLY A 209 2.30 16.74 20.79
N ARG A 210 2.15 15.92 19.73
CA ARG A 210 1.00 15.03 19.53
C ARG A 210 1.44 13.59 19.36
N LYS A 211 0.64 12.64 19.87
CA LYS A 211 0.82 11.20 19.63
C LYS A 211 0.00 10.70 18.43
N THR A 212 -0.06 11.51 17.37
CA THR A 212 -0.83 11.26 16.14
C THR A 212 -0.21 12.01 14.97
N ASP A 213 -0.32 11.47 13.77
CA ASP A 213 0.01 12.16 12.51
C ASP A 213 -1.09 13.15 12.06
N GLY A 214 -2.10 13.38 12.89
CA GLY A 214 -3.25 14.23 12.61
C GLY A 214 -4.51 13.45 12.27
N GLU A 215 -4.38 12.18 11.84
CA GLU A 215 -5.50 11.29 11.53
C GLU A 215 -5.40 9.98 12.33
N VAL A 216 -4.21 9.37 12.36
CA VAL A 216 -3.98 8.07 12.99
C VAL A 216 -3.12 8.24 14.24
N PRO A 217 -3.66 7.91 15.43
CA PRO A 217 -2.89 7.85 16.65
C PRO A 217 -1.77 6.80 16.56
N VAL A 218 -0.60 7.13 17.11
CA VAL A 218 0.59 6.25 17.13
C VAL A 218 0.27 4.88 17.75
N ARG A 219 -0.62 4.83 18.75
CA ARG A 219 -1.06 3.55 19.35
C ARG A 219 -1.70 2.61 18.32
N GLN A 220 -2.54 3.15 17.45
CA GLN A 220 -3.26 2.38 16.43
C GLN A 220 -2.29 1.89 15.35
N ALA A 221 -1.30 2.72 15.00
CA ALA A 221 -0.25 2.36 14.05
C ALA A 221 0.66 1.23 14.56
N ARG A 222 0.97 1.22 15.86
CA ARG A 222 1.88 0.23 16.47
C ARG A 222 1.20 -1.09 16.86
N ALA A 223 -0.12 -1.17 16.76
CA ALA A 223 -0.88 -2.34 17.21
C ALA A 223 -0.54 -3.64 16.45
N LEU A 224 0.11 -3.59 15.28
CA LEU A 224 0.57 -4.79 14.58
C LEU A 224 1.70 -5.53 15.32
N ARG A 225 2.54 -4.81 16.08
CA ARG A 225 3.72 -5.38 16.76
C ARG A 225 3.41 -6.65 17.58
N PRO A 226 2.44 -6.65 18.52
CA PRO A 226 2.13 -7.86 19.28
C PRO A 226 1.53 -8.99 18.42
N VAL A 227 0.79 -8.68 17.36
CA VAL A 227 0.19 -9.69 16.47
C VAL A 227 1.25 -10.51 15.74
N VAL A 228 2.31 -9.84 15.25
CA VAL A 228 3.41 -10.48 14.48
C VAL A 228 4.54 -11.00 15.36
N ALA A 229 4.54 -10.70 16.66
CA ALA A 229 5.53 -11.19 17.60
C ALA A 229 5.58 -12.73 17.60
N GLY A 230 6.78 -13.31 17.61
CA GLY A 230 6.98 -14.77 17.57
C GLY A 230 6.62 -15.45 16.24
N SER A 231 6.29 -14.68 15.20
CA SER A 231 6.17 -15.21 13.82
C SER A 231 7.53 -15.23 13.12
N PRO A 232 7.69 -15.97 12.00
CA PRO A 232 8.93 -15.97 11.23
C PRO A 232 9.15 -14.69 10.39
N LEU A 233 8.36 -13.65 10.61
CA LEU A 233 8.50 -12.36 9.94
C LEU A 233 9.48 -11.46 10.68
N ARG A 234 10.19 -10.61 9.94
CA ARG A 234 10.94 -9.50 10.51
C ARG A 234 10.03 -8.27 10.59
N TYR A 235 9.95 -7.64 11.76
CA TYR A 235 9.12 -6.44 11.97
C TYR A 235 9.96 -5.31 12.54
N ALA A 236 9.90 -4.13 11.91
CA ALA A 236 10.59 -2.92 12.35
C ALA A 236 9.67 -1.70 12.28
N GLU A 237 9.83 -0.78 13.23
CA GLU A 237 9.06 0.46 13.31
C GLU A 237 9.94 1.68 12.98
N TYR A 238 9.39 2.62 12.21
CA TYR A 238 10.08 3.82 11.74
C TYR A 238 9.24 5.06 12.04
N PRO A 239 9.38 5.65 13.24
CA PRO A 239 8.68 6.87 13.61
C PRO A 239 9.26 8.08 12.85
N LEU A 240 8.40 8.90 12.24
CA LEU A 240 8.78 10.12 11.52
C LEU A 240 8.21 11.37 12.23
N ALA A 241 9.06 12.01 13.03
CA ALA A 241 8.71 13.23 13.75
C ALA A 241 8.35 14.38 12.79
N GLY A 242 7.28 15.12 13.13
CA GLY A 242 6.82 16.28 12.37
C GLY A 242 6.13 15.97 11.03
N LEU A 243 5.91 14.70 10.71
CA LEU A 243 5.16 14.29 9.52
C LEU A 243 3.70 14.01 9.85
N GLY A 244 2.81 14.73 9.17
CA GLY A 244 1.38 14.45 9.19
C GLY A 244 0.96 13.35 8.21
N HIS A 245 -0.29 12.91 8.30
CA HIS A 245 -0.79 11.70 7.62
C HIS A 245 -0.51 11.65 6.11
N SER A 246 -0.94 12.66 5.34
CA SER A 246 -0.69 12.70 3.89
C SER A 246 0.78 12.97 3.53
N ARG A 247 1.60 13.45 4.47
CA ARG A 247 3.04 13.66 4.26
C ARG A 247 3.83 12.36 4.26
N LEU A 248 3.29 11.27 4.81
CA LEU A 248 3.92 9.95 4.80
C LEU A 248 4.10 9.38 3.39
N HIS A 249 3.27 9.75 2.42
CA HIS A 249 3.42 9.33 1.02
C HIS A 249 3.87 10.47 0.07
N SER A 250 4.12 11.67 0.59
CA SER A 250 4.47 12.84 -0.25
C SER A 250 5.80 13.52 0.14
N ALA A 251 6.22 13.45 1.39
CA ALA A 251 7.46 14.07 1.85
C ALA A 251 8.70 13.35 1.30
N ARG A 252 9.76 14.12 0.99
CA ARG A 252 11.03 13.59 0.47
C ARG A 252 11.67 12.58 1.42
N ILE A 253 11.69 12.87 2.72
CA ILE A 253 12.26 11.97 3.74
C ILE A 253 11.56 10.60 3.75
N ALA A 254 10.23 10.58 3.64
CA ALA A 254 9.47 9.34 3.58
C ALA A 254 9.74 8.58 2.27
N ARG A 255 9.81 9.25 1.12
CA ARG A 255 10.18 8.62 -0.17
C ARG A 255 11.56 7.97 -0.11
N GLN A 256 12.56 8.67 0.44
CA GLN A 256 13.92 8.16 0.58
C GLN A 256 13.96 6.93 1.51
N LEU A 257 13.24 6.98 2.63
CA LEU A 257 13.13 5.85 3.54
C LEU A 257 12.47 4.64 2.85
N ILE A 258 11.31 4.82 2.21
CA ILE A 258 10.61 3.75 1.49
C ILE A 258 11.51 3.12 0.44
N ALA A 259 12.22 3.92 -0.35
CA ALA A 259 13.16 3.42 -1.34
C ALA A 259 14.29 2.59 -0.72
N ARG A 260 14.82 3.04 0.43
CA ARG A 260 15.88 2.32 1.14
C ARG A 260 15.38 0.98 1.68
N LEU A 261 14.20 0.95 2.29
CA LEU A 261 13.57 -0.27 2.80
C LEU A 261 13.26 -1.30 1.69
N LEU A 262 12.90 -0.82 0.49
CA LEU A 262 12.53 -1.71 -0.62
C LEU A 262 13.71 -2.15 -1.48
N TRP A 263 14.70 -1.29 -1.72
CA TRP A 263 15.67 -1.50 -2.81
C TRP A 263 17.12 -1.14 -2.47
N ALA A 264 17.44 -0.70 -1.25
CA ALA A 264 18.84 -0.58 -0.87
C ALA A 264 19.48 -1.96 -0.68
N PRO A 265 20.80 -2.08 -0.93
CA PRO A 265 21.55 -3.27 -0.55
C PRO A 265 21.32 -3.60 0.93
N LYS A 266 21.11 -4.88 1.26
CA LYS A 266 21.18 -5.31 2.66
C LYS A 266 22.58 -4.96 3.15
N GLN A 267 22.69 -4.15 4.20
CA GLN A 267 23.97 -4.07 4.91
C GLN A 267 24.18 -5.45 5.53
N ASN A 268 25.30 -6.08 5.19
CA ASN A 268 25.73 -7.28 5.90
C ASN A 268 26.10 -6.81 7.31
N ASP A 269 25.29 -7.20 8.30
CA ASP A 269 25.68 -7.17 9.70
C ASP A 269 26.75 -8.25 9.94
#